data_AF-A0A660SVQ8-F1
#
_entry.id   AF-A0A660SVQ8-F1
#
_cell.length_a   1.000
_cell.length_b   1.000
_cell.length_c   1.000
_cell.angle_alpha   90.00
_cell.angle_beta   90.00
_cell.angle_gamma   90.00
#
_symmetry.space_group_name_H-M   'P 1'
#
loop_
_entity.id
_entity.type
_entity.pdbx_description
1 polymer ?
#
loop_
_entity_poly.entity_id
_entity_poly.type
_entity_poly.pdbx_seq_one_letter_code
_entity_poly.pdbx_strand_id
1 'polypeptide(L)' 'MKRTIKFYRTSDSKCYIEDFLDKQRDDLQIKILSVFKLIESLEIVPVKFLKKLTGTKLYEIRVEWKSDIYRFP' A
#
# COMPACT_ATOMS: atom_id res chain seq x y z
N MET A 1 -6.72 -17.58 2.59
CA MET A 1 -5.27 -17.36 2.29
C MET A 1 -4.75 -16.13 3.03
N LYS A 2 -3.60 -16.19 3.72
CA LYS A 2 -2.98 -15.00 4.38
C LYS A 2 -2.03 -14.32 3.41
N ARG A 3 -2.22 -13.03 3.14
CA ARG A 3 -1.28 -12.22 2.35
C ARG A 3 -0.29 -11.54 3.29
N THR A 4 0.92 -11.28 2.81
CA THR A 4 1.95 -10.55 3.55
C THR A 4 2.49 -9.44 2.66
N ILE A 5 2.49 -8.21 3.19
CA ILE A 5 3.08 -7.06 2.52
C ILE A 5 4.56 -7.00 2.88
N LYS A 6 5.42 -6.96 1.85
CA LYS A 6 6.86 -6.78 1.99
C LYS A 6 7.27 -5.56 1.20
N PHE A 7 7.95 -4.62 1.86
CA PHE A 7 8.50 -3.47 1.16
C PHE A 7 9.81 -3.85 0.47
N TYR A 8 9.93 -3.40 -0.77
CA TYR A 8 11.19 -3.51 -1.50
C TYR A 8 12.27 -2.70 -0.80
N ARG A 9 13.46 -3.29 -0.68
CA ARG A 9 14.67 -2.64 -0.20
C ARG A 9 15.73 -2.71 -1.30
N THR A 10 16.44 -1.63 -1.50
CA THR A 10 17.57 -1.56 -2.44
C THR A 10 18.80 -2.31 -1.90
N SER A 11 19.84 -2.44 -2.72
CA SER A 11 21.10 -3.10 -2.33
C SER A 11 21.83 -2.40 -1.18
N ASP A 12 21.62 -1.09 -1.00
CA ASP A 12 22.07 -0.27 0.13
C ASP A 12 21.07 -0.26 1.30
N SER A 13 20.10 -1.18 1.33
CA SER A 13 19.08 -1.34 2.39
C SER A 13 18.08 -0.18 2.55
N LYS A 14 18.04 0.76 1.61
CA LYS A 14 17.07 1.85 1.62
C LYS A 14 15.67 1.35 1.30
N CYS A 15 14.68 1.86 2.04
CA CYS A 15 13.27 1.58 1.80
C CYS A 15 12.50 2.88 1.53
N TYR A 16 12.19 3.11 0.25
CA TYR A 16 11.47 4.32 -0.16
C TYR A 16 10.05 4.40 0.41
N ILE A 17 9.42 3.27 0.73
CA ILE A 17 8.08 3.26 1.35
C ILE A 17 8.16 3.72 2.80
N GLU A 18 9.15 3.27 3.56
CA GLU A 18 9.39 3.74 4.93
C GLU A 18 9.73 5.23 4.93
N ASP A 19 10.68 5.66 4.10
CA ASP A 19 11.05 7.07 3.95
C ASP A 19 9.86 7.97 3.56
N PHE A 20 8.91 7.43 2.78
CA PHE A 20 7.70 8.13 2.39
C PHE A 20 6.73 8.24 3.56
N LEU A 21 6.47 7.13 4.27
CA LEU A 21 5.57 7.07 5.41
C LEU A 21 6.04 7.99 6.54
N ASP A 22 7.33 7.99 6.86
CA ASP A 22 7.91 8.80 7.94
C ASP A 22 7.74 10.32 7.73
N LYS A 23 7.54 10.75 6.48
CA LYS A 23 7.32 12.16 6.12
C LYS A 23 5.85 12.56 6.14
N GLN A 24 4.93 11.60 6.29
CA GLN A 24 3.49 11.89 6.33
C GLN A 24 3.04 12.28 7.73
N ARG A 25 1.91 12.96 7.81
CA ARG A 25 1.24 13.21 9.09
C ARG A 25 0.73 11.90 9.69
N ASP A 26 0.69 11.82 11.02
CA ASP A 26 0.24 10.64 11.77
C ASP A 26 -1.11 10.08 11.29
N ASP A 27 -2.08 10.96 11.00
CA ASP A 27 -3.41 10.55 10.55
C ASP A 27 -3.39 9.84 9.19
N LEU A 28 -2.54 10.32 8.27
CA LEU A 28 -2.34 9.69 6.98
C LEU A 28 -1.54 8.38 7.11
N GLN A 29 -0.50 8.34 7.96
CA GLN A 29 0.24 7.11 8.22
C GLN A 29 -0.69 6.01 8.75
N ILE A 30 -1.50 6.31 9.77
CA ILE A 30 -2.50 5.39 10.33
C ILE A 30 -3.46 4.92 9.24
N LYS A 31 -3.92 5.83 8.38
CA LYS A 31 -4.82 5.47 7.27
C LYS A 31 -4.17 4.48 6.30
N ILE A 32 -2.93 4.73 5.89
CA ILE A 32 -2.20 3.84 4.96
C ILE A 32 -1.99 2.46 5.59
N LEU A 33 -1.46 2.41 6.82
CA LEU A 33 -1.20 1.16 7.54
C LEU A 33 -2.49 0.36 7.79
N SER A 34 -3.61 1.05 8.02
CA SER A 34 -4.93 0.41 8.16
C SER A 34 -5.37 -0.29 6.87
N VAL A 35 -5.12 0.31 5.70
CA VAL A 35 -5.41 -0.31 4.41
C VAL A 35 -4.49 -1.51 4.15
N PHE A 36 -3.21 -1.40 4.49
CA PHE A 36 -2.27 -2.53 4.38
C PHE A 36 -2.75 -3.73 5.21
N LYS A 37 -3.10 -3.50 6.48
CA LYS A 37 -3.66 -4.53 7.37
C LYS A 37 -4.95 -5.14 6.82
N LEU A 38 -5.82 -4.31 6.24
CA LEU A 38 -7.07 -4.78 5.63
C LEU A 38 -6.77 -5.76 4.47
N ILE A 39 -5.82 -5.43 3.60
CA ILE A 39 -5.41 -6.28 2.46
C ILE A 39 -4.82 -7.62 2.93
N GLU A 40 -4.06 -7.61 4.01
CA GLU A 40 -3.50 -8.84 4.60
C GLU A 40 -4.58 -9.74 5.21
N SER A 41 -5.64 -9.15 5.76
CA SER A 41 -6.70 -9.84 6.49
C SER A 41 -7.83 -10.40 5.61
N LEU A 42 -8.16 -9.73 4.50
CA LEU A 42 -9.30 -10.11 3.67
C LEU A 42 -8.92 -11.21 2.69
N GLU A 43 -9.77 -12.24 2.58
CA GLU A 43 -9.59 -13.28 1.58
C GLU A 43 -9.83 -12.74 0.16
N ILE A 44 -10.91 -11.98 -0.02
CA ILE A 44 -11.26 -11.28 -1.26
C ILE A 44 -11.12 -9.78 -1.01
N VAL A 45 -10.14 -9.16 -1.66
CA VAL A 45 -9.85 -7.74 -1.49
C VAL A 45 -10.64 -6.93 -2.53
N PRO A 46 -11.45 -5.94 -2.12
CA PRO A 46 -12.14 -5.06 -3.04
C PRO A 46 -11.18 -4.32 -3.99
N VAL A 47 -11.57 -4.17 -5.26
CA VAL A 47 -10.77 -3.48 -6.31
C VAL A 47 -10.42 -2.03 -5.93
N LYS A 48 -11.23 -1.39 -5.09
CA LYS A 48 -10.94 -0.05 -4.57
C LYS A 48 -9.69 0.03 -3.70
N PHE A 49 -9.24 -1.09 -3.12
CA PHE A 49 -8.03 -1.17 -2.30
C PHE A 49 -6.87 -1.84 -3.02
N LEU A 50 -7.13 -2.85 -3.86
CA LEU A 50 -6.11 -3.58 -4.61
C LEU A 50 -6.54 -3.72 -6.07
N LYS A 51 -5.95 -2.91 -6.95
CA LYS A 51 -6.33 -2.87 -8.37
C LYS A 51 -5.23 -3.46 -9.24
N LYS A 52 -5.61 -4.34 -10.17
CA LYS A 52 -4.70 -4.82 -11.22
C LYS A 52 -4.44 -3.72 -12.25
N LEU A 53 -3.18 -3.52 -12.62
CA LEU A 53 -2.81 -2.61 -13.70
C LEU A 53 -3.00 -3.30 -15.06
N THR A 54 -3.83 -2.70 -15.93
CA THR A 54 -4.18 -3.24 -17.26
C THR A 54 -2.94 -3.49 -18.10
N GLY A 55 -2.88 -4.63 -18.78
CA GLY A 55 -1.74 -5.00 -19.64
C GLY A 55 -0.50 -5.47 -18.86
N THR A 56 -0.57 -5.60 -17.54
CA THR A 56 0.56 -6.05 -16.71
C THR A 56 0.19 -7.20 -15.77
N LYS A 57 1.20 -7.76 -15.11
CA LYS A 57 1.02 -8.68 -13.97
C LYS A 57 1.11 -7.96 -12.61
N LEU A 58 1.11 -6.62 -12.62
CA LEU A 58 1.26 -5.79 -11.44
C LEU A 58 -0.09 -5.39 -10.86
N TYR A 59 -0.08 -5.12 -9.55
CA TYR A 59 -1.20 -4.60 -8.80
C TYR A 59 -0.76 -3.32 -8.09
N GLU A 60 -1.69 -2.44 -7.81
CA GLU A 60 -1.47 -1.26 -6.97
C GLU A 60 -2.39 -1.32 -5.75
N ILE A 61 -1.83 -1.00 -4.58
CA ILE A 61 -2.61 -0.69 -3.38
C ILE A 61 -3.07 0.77 -3.48
N ARG A 62 -4.37 1.00 -3.30
CA ARG A 62 -4.99 2.33 -3.33
C ARG A 62 -5.46 2.73 -1.95
N VAL A 63 -5.00 3.89 -1.48
CA VAL A 63 -5.43 4.51 -0.23
C VAL A 63 -6.09 5.85 -0.56
N GLU A 64 -7.42 5.87 -0.55
CA GLU A 64 -8.19 7.10 -0.68
C GLU A 64 -8.23 7.82 0.68
N TRP A 65 -7.81 9.09 0.69
CA TRP A 65 -7.78 9.92 1.89
C TRP A 65 -8.09 11.37 1.54
N LYS A 66 -9.19 11.90 2.10
CA LYS A 66 -9.70 13.24 1.78
C LYS A 66 -9.85 13.40 0.25
N SER A 67 -9.15 14.35 -0.35
CA SER A 67 -9.19 14.64 -1.79
C SER A 67 -8.10 13.90 -2.58
N ASP A 68 -7.29 13.08 -1.92
CA ASP A 68 -6.11 12.42 -2.49
C ASP A 68 -6.28 10.91 -2.60
N ILE A 69 -5.53 10.32 -3.55
CA ILE A 69 -5.42 8.87 -3.72
C ILE A 69 -3.94 8.50 -3.77
N TYR A 70 -3.44 7.90 -2.69
CA TYR A 70 -2.08 7.38 -2.60
C TYR A 70 -2.03 5.97 -3.20
N ARG A 71 -0.99 5.69 -4.00
CA ARG A 71 -0.82 4.45 -4.76
C ARG A 71 0.52 3.81 -4.45
N PHE A 72 0.52 2.53 -4.10
CA PHE A 72 1.72 1.74 -3.83
C PHE A 72 1.80 0.57 -4.80
N PRO A 73 2.81 0.50 -5.68
CA PRO A 73 3.00 -0.59 -6.64
C PRO A 73 3.58 -1.87 -6.01
#